data_AF-A0A1U7ZPU0-F1
#
_entry.id   AF-A0A1U7ZPU0-F1
#
_cell.length_a   1.000
_cell.length_b   1.000
_cell.length_c   1.000
_cell.angle_alpha   90.00
_cell.angle_beta   90.00
_cell.angle_gamma   90.00
#
_symmetry.space_group_name_H-M   'P 1'
#
loop_
_entity.id
_entity.type
_entity.pdbx_description
1 polymer ?
#
loop_
_entity_poly.entity_id
_entity_poly.type
_entity_poly.pdbx_seq_one_letter_code
_entity_poly.pdbx_strand_id
1 'polypeptide(L)'
;MGVSSRNHTTKACIPRSIFPYISILALFSLAVVVLFKVDDFIFRTKTVVGHNLEPTPWHLFPPKDVNEGPRYARASKIIQCSYLTCLRRSSYAVEQGPSRSSSPTSTCPSFFHWIHHDLEPWSRSRISFSTLMEARQLAAFRVVIVGGRLYVDFYYDCVQSRAMFTIWGFLQLLKRYPGLVPDVDLMFDCMDKPVVNKTEYELGTKGPPPPLFRYCTTSGHLDIPFPDWSFWGWPEVNIRPWVEEFKSIKQGSQDVIWRRKWPRAYWKGNPDVQSPIRTELLNCNDSRKWGAEILRQNWFEEAKGGFEQSKLSKQCNHRYKIYAEGYAWSVSLKYILSCGSLSLIISPQYEDFFSRGLVPKENYWPVSDIDLCRSIKFAVDWGNANPSQAEAIGKRGQIFMESLSMDRVYDYMYHLVSEYSKLQDFKPAPPSSAQEVCEESLLCFADAKLREFLESSTASSSLSLPCTLQPADHDLIESWIQKKRKIIGDVRMMEKKRA
;
A
#
# COMPACT_ATOMS: atom_id res chain seq x y z
N MET A 1 -27.72 -16.13 94.18
CA MET A 1 -26.32 -16.17 93.72
C MET A 1 -26.31 -15.81 92.24
N GLY A 2 -25.93 -14.57 91.89
CA GLY A 2 -25.88 -14.08 90.51
C GLY A 2 -24.44 -13.70 90.16
N VAL A 3 -23.94 -14.22 89.04
CA VAL A 3 -22.57 -13.97 88.54
C VAL A 3 -22.60 -12.74 87.63
N SER A 4 -21.76 -11.75 87.97
CA SER A 4 -21.56 -10.51 87.20
C SER A 4 -20.41 -10.70 86.20
N SER A 5 -20.67 -10.46 84.92
CA SER A 5 -19.66 -10.38 83.86
C SER A 5 -19.26 -8.92 83.65
N ARG A 6 -17.98 -8.60 83.82
CA ARG A 6 -17.36 -7.32 83.45
C ARG A 6 -16.65 -7.49 82.10
N ASN A 7 -17.09 -6.74 81.09
CA ASN A 7 -16.38 -6.60 79.82
C ASN A 7 -15.22 -5.59 79.95
N HIS A 8 -13.98 -6.06 79.80
CA HIS A 8 -12.80 -5.22 79.57
C HIS A 8 -12.61 -5.02 78.06
N THR A 9 -12.71 -3.77 77.59
CA THR A 9 -12.30 -3.37 76.25
C THR A 9 -10.83 -2.94 76.26
N THR A 10 -9.95 -3.80 75.78
CA THR A 10 -8.54 -3.48 75.52
C THR A 10 -8.41 -2.72 74.19
N LYS A 11 -8.10 -1.42 74.24
CA LYS A 11 -7.64 -0.66 73.06
C LYS A 11 -6.22 -1.10 72.71
N ALA A 12 -6.08 -1.90 71.66
CA ALA A 12 -4.77 -2.26 71.10
C ALA A 12 -4.11 -1.01 70.49
N CYS A 13 -3.01 -0.56 71.09
CA CYS A 13 -2.17 0.51 70.56
C CYS A 13 -1.15 -0.10 69.60
N ILE A 14 -1.26 0.16 68.30
CA ILE A 14 -0.29 -0.27 67.30
C ILE A 14 1.02 0.51 67.53
N PRO A 15 2.19 -0.16 67.66
CA PRO A 15 3.48 0.51 67.85
C PRO A 15 3.77 1.48 66.69
N ARG A 16 4.08 2.75 67.01
CA ARG A 16 4.46 3.79 66.03
C ARG A 16 5.66 3.40 65.13
N SER A 17 6.46 2.40 65.52
CA SER A 17 7.61 1.91 64.74
C SER A 17 7.24 1.01 63.55
N ILE A 18 6.00 0.49 63.47
CA ILE A 18 5.56 -0.43 62.39
C ILE A 18 4.96 0.34 61.20
N PHE A 19 4.42 1.53 61.45
CA PHE A 19 3.82 2.39 60.41
C PHE A 19 4.75 2.68 59.22
N PRO A 20 6.03 3.06 59.39
CA PRO A 20 6.92 3.28 58.25
C PRO A 20 7.16 2.01 57.43
N TYR A 21 7.24 0.84 58.05
CA TYR A 21 7.41 -0.43 57.35
C TYR A 21 6.16 -0.82 56.56
N ILE A 22 4.95 -0.62 57.12
CA ILE A 22 3.70 -0.84 56.39
C ILE A 22 3.58 0.13 55.21
N SER A 23 3.94 1.40 55.39
CA SER A 23 3.94 2.38 54.31
C SER A 23 4.95 2.02 53.20
N ILE A 24 6.16 1.59 53.55
CA ILE A 24 7.17 1.13 52.58
C ILE A 24 6.68 -0.12 51.84
N LEU A 25 6.12 -1.10 52.55
CA LEU A 25 5.61 -2.33 51.94
C LEU A 25 4.40 -2.05 51.02
N ALA A 26 3.53 -1.11 51.40
CA ALA A 26 2.42 -0.66 50.58
C ALA A 26 2.89 0.09 49.32
N LEU A 27 3.88 0.97 49.44
CA LEU A 27 4.51 1.66 48.30
C LEU A 27 5.21 0.67 47.36
N PHE A 28 5.90 -0.33 47.92
CA PHE A 28 6.54 -1.39 47.13
C PHE A 28 5.51 -2.26 46.41
N SER A 29 4.43 -2.65 47.11
CA SER A 29 3.34 -3.44 46.53
C SER A 29 2.61 -2.67 45.43
N LEU A 30 2.36 -1.38 45.64
CA LEU A 30 1.80 -0.49 44.62
C LEU A 30 2.73 -0.38 43.41
N ALA A 31 4.03 -0.17 43.63
CA ALA A 31 5.01 -0.11 42.55
C ALA A 31 5.06 -1.41 41.74
N VAL A 32 4.99 -2.57 42.40
CA VAL A 32 4.92 -3.89 41.75
C VAL A 32 3.63 -4.03 40.94
N VAL A 33 2.47 -3.64 41.49
CA VAL A 33 1.20 -3.68 40.76
C VAL A 33 1.23 -2.74 39.54
N VAL A 34 1.78 -1.53 39.69
CA VAL A 34 1.97 -0.61 38.56
C VAL A 34 2.87 -1.22 37.50
N LEU A 35 4.01 -1.80 37.88
CA LEU A 35 4.91 -2.51 36.97
C LEU A 35 4.21 -3.62 36.20
N PHE A 36 3.49 -4.51 36.89
CA PHE A 36 2.74 -5.59 36.25
C PHE A 36 1.64 -5.07 35.32
N LYS A 37 0.94 -4.00 35.71
CA LYS A 37 -0.10 -3.39 34.88
C LYS A 37 0.48 -2.69 33.65
N VAL A 38 1.63 -2.04 33.79
CA VAL A 38 2.37 -1.46 32.66
C VAL A 38 2.86 -2.56 31.73
N ASP A 39 3.41 -3.65 32.26
CA ASP A 39 3.84 -4.79 31.45
C ASP A 39 2.64 -5.39 30.69
N ASP A 40 1.56 -5.75 31.38
CA ASP A 40 0.34 -6.30 30.76
C ASP A 40 -0.22 -5.37 29.67
N PHE A 41 -0.22 -4.07 29.90
CA PHE A 41 -0.61 -3.08 28.91
C PHE A 41 0.31 -3.06 27.68
N ILE A 42 1.62 -3.01 27.88
CA ILE A 42 2.59 -3.03 26.77
C ILE A 42 2.43 -4.31 25.97
N PHE A 43 2.34 -5.48 26.61
CA PHE A 43 2.26 -6.78 25.92
C PHE A 43 0.96 -6.94 25.10
N ARG A 44 -0.14 -6.31 25.51
CA ARG A 44 -1.42 -6.41 24.79
C ARG A 44 -1.60 -5.37 23.71
N THR A 45 -0.89 -4.24 23.77
CA THR A 45 -1.14 -3.11 22.87
C THR A 45 -0.47 -3.32 21.53
N LYS A 46 -1.28 -3.52 20.49
CA LYS A 46 -0.83 -3.65 19.10
C LYS A 46 -0.73 -2.29 18.44
N THR A 47 0.31 -2.00 17.67
CA THR A 47 0.49 -0.67 17.07
C THR A 47 0.95 -0.75 15.63
N VAL A 48 0.85 0.37 14.92
CA VAL A 48 1.26 0.51 13.52
C VAL A 48 2.73 0.16 13.23
N VAL A 49 3.60 0.23 14.24
CA VAL A 49 5.03 -0.10 14.12
C VAL A 49 5.36 -1.57 14.41
N GLY A 50 4.35 -2.43 14.63
CA GLY A 50 4.59 -3.87 14.81
C GLY A 50 4.65 -4.33 16.27
N HIS A 51 4.40 -3.45 17.25
CA HIS A 51 4.39 -3.87 18.66
C HIS A 51 3.40 -5.01 18.90
N ASN A 52 3.89 -6.13 19.46
CA ASN A 52 3.08 -7.31 19.82
C ASN A 52 2.27 -7.88 18.64
N LEU A 53 2.84 -7.76 17.45
CA LEU A 53 2.31 -8.33 16.22
C LEU A 53 3.31 -9.34 15.69
N GLU A 54 2.81 -10.51 15.34
CA GLU A 54 3.58 -11.52 14.62
C GLU A 54 3.52 -11.22 13.12
N PRO A 55 4.53 -11.64 12.34
CA PRO A 55 4.42 -11.66 10.88
C PRO A 55 3.15 -12.40 10.41
N THR A 56 2.61 -12.01 9.26
CA THR A 56 1.49 -12.75 8.66
C THR A 56 1.85 -14.22 8.40
N PRO A 57 0.97 -15.18 8.72
CA PRO A 57 1.23 -16.61 8.51
C PRO A 57 1.52 -17.00 7.06
N TRP A 58 0.95 -16.26 6.10
CA TRP A 58 1.09 -16.51 4.65
C TRP A 58 2.31 -15.83 4.01
N HIS A 59 3.00 -14.95 4.72
CA HIS A 59 4.21 -14.28 4.22
C HIS A 59 5.17 -14.03 5.38
N LEU A 60 6.18 -14.88 5.50
CA LEU A 60 7.18 -14.79 6.56
C LEU A 60 8.23 -13.73 6.22
N PHE A 61 8.53 -12.87 7.19
CA PHE A 61 9.61 -11.90 7.14
C PHE A 61 10.26 -11.76 8.52
N PRO A 62 11.52 -11.31 8.60
CA PRO A 62 12.19 -11.09 9.87
C PRO A 62 11.40 -10.09 10.74
N PRO A 63 11.24 -10.35 12.05
CA PRO A 63 10.62 -9.39 12.96
C PRO A 63 11.34 -8.03 12.92
N LYS A 64 10.58 -6.95 13.04
CA LYS A 64 11.15 -5.60 13.13
C LYS A 64 11.93 -5.44 14.42
N ASP A 65 13.14 -4.90 14.34
CA ASP A 65 13.88 -4.47 15.52
C ASP A 65 13.31 -3.13 16.00
N VAL A 66 12.39 -3.20 16.96
CA VAL A 66 11.80 -2.03 17.59
C VAL A 66 12.68 -1.62 18.76
N ASN A 67 13.84 -1.05 18.45
CA ASN A 67 14.85 -0.66 19.43
C ASN A 67 14.45 0.66 20.13
N GLU A 68 13.44 0.60 20.99
CA GLU A 68 12.79 1.76 21.64
C GLU A 68 13.28 2.04 23.07
N GLY A 69 14.45 1.51 23.44
CA GLY A 69 15.05 1.75 24.74
C GLY A 69 14.34 1.02 25.90
N PRO A 70 14.42 1.55 27.14
CA PRO A 70 13.88 0.89 28.33
C PRO A 70 12.37 0.69 28.29
N ARG A 71 11.85 -0.32 29.01
CA ARG A 71 10.41 -0.68 29.05
C ARG A 71 9.47 0.49 29.25
N TYR A 72 9.78 1.36 30.20
CA TYR A 72 8.97 2.55 30.49
C TYR A 72 8.95 3.58 29.35
N ALA A 73 10.05 3.72 28.61
CA ALA A 73 10.09 4.60 27.45
C ALA A 73 9.16 4.09 26.35
N ARG A 74 9.17 2.78 26.08
CA ARG A 74 8.22 2.13 25.18
C ARG A 74 6.77 2.29 25.65
N ALA A 75 6.49 2.05 26.93
CA ALA A 75 5.14 2.23 27.50
C ALA A 75 4.65 3.68 27.33
N SER A 76 5.51 4.64 27.68
CA SER A 76 5.22 6.07 27.55
C SER A 76 4.96 6.43 26.10
N LYS A 77 5.77 5.92 25.16
CA LYS A 77 5.60 6.17 23.73
C LYS A 77 4.28 5.60 23.22
N ILE A 78 3.92 4.37 23.58
CA ILE A 78 2.64 3.76 23.21
C ILE A 78 1.47 4.59 23.77
N ILE A 79 1.48 4.96 25.05
CA ILE A 79 0.42 5.78 25.67
C ILE A 79 0.31 7.13 24.97
N GLN A 80 1.43 7.81 24.81
CA GLN A 80 1.49 9.12 24.17
C GLN A 80 0.96 9.05 22.74
N CYS A 81 1.51 8.16 21.92
CA CYS A 81 1.24 8.10 20.50
C CYS A 81 -0.14 7.49 20.19
N SER A 82 -0.57 6.41 20.84
CA SER A 82 -1.85 5.74 20.52
C SER A 82 -3.07 6.33 21.23
N TYR A 83 -2.90 6.96 22.41
CA TYR A 83 -4.04 7.37 23.24
C TYR A 83 -4.14 8.87 23.49
N LEU A 84 -3.02 9.61 23.50
CA LEU A 84 -3.02 11.03 23.88
C LEU A 84 -2.94 12.01 22.69
N THR A 85 -2.49 11.56 21.52
CA THR A 85 -2.34 12.40 20.32
C THR A 85 -3.69 12.82 19.72
N CYS A 86 -4.57 11.86 19.43
CA CYS A 86 -5.81 12.14 18.70
C CYS A 86 -6.85 12.87 19.56
N LEU A 87 -6.81 12.71 20.89
CA LEU A 87 -7.68 13.43 21.84
C LEU A 87 -7.52 14.96 21.74
N ARG A 88 -6.31 15.44 21.42
CA ARG A 88 -6.03 16.89 21.30
C ARG A 88 -6.70 17.53 20.07
N ARG A 89 -7.18 16.74 19.12
CA ARG A 89 -7.87 17.26 17.92
C ARG A 89 -9.34 17.55 18.17
N SER A 90 -9.97 16.92 19.15
CA SER A 90 -11.38 17.15 19.52
C SER A 90 -11.67 18.61 19.93
N SER A 91 -10.66 19.35 20.41
CA SER A 91 -10.80 20.75 20.82
C SER A 91 -10.70 21.75 19.66
N TYR A 92 -10.21 21.34 18.48
CA TYR A 92 -10.22 22.18 17.29
C TYR A 92 -11.42 21.77 16.45
N ALA A 93 -12.45 22.61 16.52
CA ALA A 93 -13.66 22.50 15.73
C ALA A 93 -13.33 22.11 14.28
N VAL A 94 -14.24 21.34 13.67
CA VAL A 94 -14.34 21.19 12.22
C VAL A 94 -14.31 22.60 11.64
N GLU A 95 -13.14 23.08 11.23
CA GLU A 95 -13.05 24.26 10.39
C GLU A 95 -13.90 23.90 9.18
N GLN A 96 -15.03 24.62 9.04
CA GLN A 96 -15.80 24.55 7.82
C GLN A 96 -14.82 24.88 6.72
N GLY A 97 -14.40 23.85 5.97
CA GLY A 97 -13.51 24.02 4.85
C GLY A 97 -14.07 25.10 3.93
N PRO A 98 -13.22 25.86 3.24
CA PRO A 98 -13.66 26.92 2.33
C PRO A 98 -14.82 26.42 1.45
N SER A 99 -15.83 27.26 1.25
CA SER A 99 -17.01 26.92 0.43
C SER A 99 -16.54 26.31 -0.90
N ARG A 100 -16.72 25.00 -1.06
CA ARG A 100 -16.24 24.31 -2.26
C ARG A 100 -16.94 24.89 -3.47
N SER A 101 -16.20 25.17 -4.52
CA SER A 101 -16.82 25.65 -5.75
C SER A 101 -17.70 24.53 -6.31
N SER A 102 -18.95 24.85 -6.66
CA SER A 102 -19.87 23.94 -7.37
C SER A 102 -19.50 23.75 -8.85
N SER A 103 -18.22 23.99 -9.21
CA SER A 103 -17.73 23.87 -10.57
C SER A 103 -17.93 22.44 -11.07
N PRO A 104 -18.30 22.24 -12.35
CA PRO A 104 -18.49 20.91 -12.89
C PRO A 104 -17.22 20.09 -12.72
N THR A 105 -17.34 18.97 -12.01
CA THR A 105 -16.26 18.02 -11.79
C THR A 105 -15.89 17.38 -13.11
N SER A 106 -14.59 17.33 -13.42
CA SER A 106 -14.10 16.54 -14.55
C SER A 106 -14.52 15.08 -14.37
N THR A 107 -14.81 14.39 -15.46
CA THR A 107 -15.07 12.95 -15.44
C THR A 107 -13.81 12.19 -15.01
N CYS A 108 -13.96 11.14 -14.22
CA CYS A 108 -12.84 10.29 -13.82
C CYS A 108 -12.19 9.60 -15.03
N PRO A 109 -10.90 9.22 -14.94
CA PRO A 109 -10.25 8.40 -15.95
C PRO A 109 -11.06 7.14 -16.25
N SER A 110 -11.15 6.75 -17.52
CA SER A 110 -11.99 5.62 -17.92
C SER A 110 -11.63 4.33 -17.19
N PHE A 111 -10.36 4.09 -16.87
CA PHE A 111 -9.97 2.88 -16.14
C PHE A 111 -10.57 2.79 -14.72
N PHE A 112 -11.21 3.83 -14.18
CA PHE A 112 -11.94 3.74 -12.92
C PHE A 112 -13.18 2.82 -13.00
N HIS A 113 -13.67 2.46 -14.20
CA HIS A 113 -14.72 1.44 -14.35
C HIS A 113 -14.32 0.09 -13.74
N TRP A 114 -13.01 -0.18 -13.59
CA TRP A 114 -12.52 -1.37 -12.90
C TRP A 114 -12.89 -1.42 -11.42
N ILE A 115 -13.21 -0.30 -10.76
CA ILE A 115 -13.76 -0.28 -9.39
C ILE A 115 -15.05 -1.10 -9.34
N HIS A 116 -15.96 -0.89 -10.29
CA HIS A 116 -17.23 -1.63 -10.35
C HIS A 116 -17.02 -3.11 -10.61
N HIS A 117 -16.09 -3.44 -11.51
CA HIS A 117 -15.74 -4.84 -11.80
C HIS A 117 -15.13 -5.55 -10.58
N ASP A 118 -14.18 -4.91 -9.89
CA ASP A 118 -13.52 -5.49 -8.72
C ASP A 118 -14.49 -5.67 -7.54
N LEU A 119 -15.55 -4.86 -7.47
CA LEU A 119 -16.60 -4.93 -6.46
C LEU A 119 -17.84 -5.76 -6.87
N GLU A 120 -17.92 -6.19 -8.13
CA GLU A 120 -19.02 -6.97 -8.69
C GLU A 120 -19.39 -8.22 -7.86
N PRO A 121 -18.44 -8.99 -7.27
CA PRO A 121 -18.75 -10.19 -6.51
C PRO A 121 -19.73 -9.97 -5.34
N TRP A 122 -19.82 -8.74 -4.83
CA TRP A 122 -20.72 -8.37 -3.72
C TRP A 122 -21.93 -7.54 -4.14
N SER A 123 -22.10 -7.25 -5.44
CA SER A 123 -23.17 -6.40 -5.95
C SER A 123 -24.57 -6.91 -5.59
N ARG A 124 -24.77 -8.24 -5.62
CA ARG A 124 -26.05 -8.89 -5.29
C ARG A 124 -26.11 -9.39 -3.85
N SER A 125 -25.04 -10.04 -3.39
CA SER A 125 -24.97 -10.70 -2.08
C SER A 125 -24.79 -9.71 -0.93
N ARG A 126 -24.34 -8.48 -1.23
CA ARG A 126 -23.93 -7.48 -0.24
C ARG A 126 -22.75 -7.98 0.60
N ILE A 127 -22.25 -7.11 1.48
CA ILE A 127 -21.21 -7.44 2.45
C ILE A 127 -21.86 -7.44 3.82
N SER A 128 -22.12 -8.64 4.34
CA SER A 128 -22.57 -8.84 5.71
C SER A 128 -21.42 -8.68 6.70
N PHE A 129 -21.73 -8.38 7.96
CA PHE A 129 -20.72 -8.33 9.02
C PHE A 129 -20.01 -9.69 9.16
N SER A 130 -20.73 -10.81 9.05
CA SER A 130 -20.12 -12.15 9.07
C SER A 130 -19.15 -12.36 7.92
N THR A 131 -19.52 -11.98 6.69
CA THR A 131 -18.65 -12.09 5.51
C THR A 131 -17.39 -11.23 5.65
N LEU A 132 -17.53 -10.01 6.19
CA LEU A 132 -16.37 -9.17 6.52
C LEU A 132 -15.46 -9.86 7.55
N MET A 133 -16.05 -10.46 8.59
CA MET A 133 -15.28 -11.14 9.64
C MET A 133 -14.60 -12.42 9.17
N GLU A 134 -15.09 -13.09 8.11
CA GLU A 134 -14.36 -14.18 7.45
C GLU A 134 -13.04 -13.68 6.84
N ALA A 135 -13.04 -12.48 6.24
CA ALA A 135 -11.84 -11.86 5.66
C ALA A 135 -10.75 -11.56 6.70
N ARG A 136 -11.09 -11.50 8.00
CA ARG A 136 -10.12 -11.34 9.09
C ARG A 136 -8.99 -12.37 9.06
N GLN A 137 -9.30 -13.61 8.66
CA GLN A 137 -8.30 -14.69 8.61
C GLN A 137 -7.22 -14.46 7.55
N LEU A 138 -7.45 -13.54 6.63
CA LEU A 138 -6.58 -13.21 5.50
C LEU A 138 -6.01 -11.79 5.59
N ALA A 139 -6.33 -11.05 6.65
CA ALA A 139 -6.03 -9.63 6.79
C ALA A 139 -4.95 -9.38 7.85
N ALA A 140 -4.03 -8.46 7.56
CA ALA A 140 -3.08 -7.96 8.54
C ALA A 140 -3.73 -6.96 9.51
N PHE A 141 -4.71 -6.17 9.05
CA PHE A 141 -5.43 -5.23 9.89
C PHE A 141 -6.80 -4.89 9.31
N ARG A 142 -7.69 -4.39 10.17
CA ARG A 142 -9.02 -3.86 9.81
C ARG A 142 -9.01 -2.36 9.92
N VAL A 143 -9.58 -1.69 8.93
CA VAL A 143 -9.76 -0.24 8.89
C VAL A 143 -11.23 0.08 9.02
N VAL A 144 -11.57 0.96 9.97
CA VAL A 144 -12.93 1.45 10.15
C VAL A 144 -12.90 2.97 10.11
N ILE A 145 -13.68 3.57 9.22
CA ILE A 145 -13.90 5.01 9.17
C ILE A 145 -15.30 5.28 9.68
N VAL A 146 -15.44 6.11 10.71
CA VAL A 146 -16.74 6.53 11.24
C VAL A 146 -16.70 8.02 11.60
N GLY A 147 -17.63 8.79 11.05
CA GLY A 147 -17.74 10.23 11.31
C GLY A 147 -16.48 11.01 10.93
N GLY A 148 -15.81 10.60 9.84
CA GLY A 148 -14.56 11.22 9.37
C GLY A 148 -13.32 10.92 10.23
N ARG A 149 -13.41 9.99 11.19
CA ARG A 149 -12.29 9.52 12.01
C ARG A 149 -11.86 8.13 11.59
N LEU A 150 -10.55 7.86 11.66
CA LEU A 150 -9.94 6.59 11.27
C LEU A 150 -9.64 5.74 12.50
N TYR A 151 -10.06 4.48 12.47
CA TYR A 151 -9.77 3.48 13.48
C TYR A 151 -9.11 2.26 12.83
N VAL A 152 -8.09 1.70 13.47
CA VAL A 152 -7.37 0.53 12.96
C VAL A 152 -7.22 -0.54 14.04
N ASP A 153 -7.61 -1.76 13.70
CA ASP A 153 -7.48 -2.95 14.54
C ASP A 153 -6.45 -3.89 13.91
N PHE A 154 -5.28 -4.03 14.55
CA PHE A 154 -4.16 -4.78 14.00
C PHE A 154 -4.22 -6.26 14.38
N TYR A 155 -3.97 -7.13 13.41
CA TYR A 155 -3.94 -8.59 13.59
C TYR A 155 -2.53 -9.14 13.46
N TYR A 156 -1.81 -8.73 12.41
CA TYR A 156 -0.45 -9.13 12.08
C TYR A 156 0.41 -7.92 11.70
N ASP A 157 1.72 -8.11 11.75
CA ASP A 157 2.68 -7.10 11.31
C ASP A 157 2.81 -7.11 9.78
N CYS A 158 3.26 -6.00 9.23
CA CYS A 158 3.54 -5.82 7.82
C CYS A 158 5.05 -5.76 7.54
N VAL A 159 5.48 -6.29 6.39
CA VAL A 159 6.85 -6.07 5.89
C VAL A 159 7.13 -4.57 5.85
N GLN A 160 8.27 -4.14 6.40
CA GLN A 160 8.71 -2.72 6.35
C GLN A 160 7.65 -1.75 6.91
N SER A 161 7.70 -0.47 6.53
CA SER A 161 6.76 0.58 6.93
C SER A 161 5.41 0.56 6.18
N ARG A 162 5.10 -0.52 5.47
CA ARG A 162 3.90 -0.62 4.61
C ARG A 162 2.59 -0.30 5.34
N ALA A 163 2.41 -0.83 6.56
CA ALA A 163 1.20 -0.55 7.34
C ALA A 163 1.06 0.96 7.61
N MET A 164 2.15 1.60 8.04
CA MET A 164 2.18 3.01 8.39
C MET A 164 1.84 3.90 7.20
N PHE A 165 2.45 3.66 6.04
CA PHE A 165 2.21 4.47 4.84
C PHE A 165 0.84 4.21 4.20
N THR A 166 0.30 2.99 4.30
CA THR A 166 -1.08 2.71 3.86
C THR A 166 -2.12 3.39 4.75
N ILE A 167 -1.92 3.36 6.07
CA ILE A 167 -2.79 4.07 7.02
C ILE A 167 -2.64 5.59 6.86
N TRP A 168 -1.41 6.08 6.61
CA TRP A 168 -1.18 7.48 6.23
C TRP A 168 -1.99 7.85 5.00
N GLY A 169 -2.04 6.99 3.98
CA GLY A 169 -2.88 7.18 2.80
C GLY A 169 -4.36 7.39 3.12
N PHE A 170 -4.94 6.58 4.01
CA PHE A 170 -6.32 6.79 4.47
C PHE A 170 -6.51 8.12 5.22
N LEU A 171 -5.55 8.52 6.07
CA LEU A 171 -5.60 9.84 6.73
C LEU A 171 -5.53 10.98 5.72
N GLN A 172 -4.67 10.85 4.71
CA GLN A 172 -4.54 11.84 3.66
C GLN A 172 -5.79 11.91 2.79
N LEU A 173 -6.47 10.79 2.54
CA LEU A 173 -7.79 10.77 1.90
C LEU A 173 -8.83 11.55 2.71
N LEU A 174 -8.90 11.32 4.03
CA LEU A 174 -9.81 12.04 4.94
C LEU A 174 -9.50 13.55 4.98
N LYS A 175 -8.22 13.92 4.94
CA LYS A 175 -7.76 15.31 4.89
C LYS A 175 -8.04 15.97 3.54
N ARG A 176 -7.91 15.22 2.45
CA ARG A 176 -8.18 15.67 1.07
C ARG A 176 -9.67 15.93 0.86
N TYR A 177 -10.52 15.04 1.34
CA TYR A 177 -11.99 15.13 1.21
C TYR A 177 -12.73 15.14 2.56
N PRO A 178 -12.54 16.17 3.41
CA PRO A 178 -13.20 16.24 4.70
C PRO A 178 -14.72 16.15 4.57
N GLY A 179 -15.33 15.26 5.35
CA GLY A 179 -16.78 15.05 5.41
C GLY A 179 -17.41 14.36 4.19
N LEU A 180 -16.64 13.98 3.16
CA LEU A 180 -17.17 13.25 2.01
C LEU A 180 -16.94 11.74 2.08
N VAL A 181 -15.83 11.31 2.70
CA VAL A 181 -15.53 9.88 2.83
C VAL A 181 -16.59 9.23 3.73
N PRO A 182 -17.34 8.23 3.26
CA PRO A 182 -18.42 7.64 4.02
C PRO A 182 -17.90 6.78 5.18
N ASP A 183 -18.79 6.48 6.12
CA ASP A 183 -18.54 5.44 7.10
C ASP A 183 -18.31 4.11 6.37
N VAL A 184 -17.22 3.40 6.69
CA VAL A 184 -16.82 2.16 6.01
C VAL A 184 -16.08 1.21 6.96
N ASP A 185 -16.18 -0.08 6.70
CA ASP A 185 -15.50 -1.14 7.45
C ASP A 185 -14.83 -2.14 6.49
N LEU A 186 -13.50 -2.17 6.45
CA LEU A 186 -12.75 -2.97 5.47
C LEU A 186 -11.60 -3.75 6.11
N MET A 187 -11.32 -4.91 5.52
CA MET A 187 -10.16 -5.74 5.86
C MET A 187 -9.05 -5.50 4.86
N PHE A 188 -7.82 -5.31 5.35
CA PHE A 188 -6.67 -5.00 4.52
C PHE A 188 -5.52 -5.96 4.79
N ASP A 189 -4.88 -6.45 3.74
CA ASP A 189 -3.60 -7.14 3.85
C ASP A 189 -2.49 -6.44 3.05
N CYS A 190 -1.36 -6.26 3.73
CA CYS A 190 -0.23 -5.47 3.27
C CYS A 190 0.89 -6.31 2.64
N MET A 191 0.64 -7.58 2.33
CA MET A 191 1.59 -8.47 1.67
C MET A 191 1.42 -8.48 0.14
N ASP A 192 2.37 -9.11 -0.54
CA ASP A 192 2.53 -8.98 -1.99
C ASP A 192 1.53 -9.81 -2.83
N LYS A 193 1.13 -11.01 -2.41
CA LYS A 193 0.31 -11.89 -3.26
C LYS A 193 -1.18 -11.78 -2.96
N PRO A 194 -2.07 -11.73 -3.96
CA PRO A 194 -3.50 -11.93 -3.77
C PRO A 194 -3.78 -13.35 -3.28
N VAL A 195 -4.88 -13.53 -2.55
CA VAL A 195 -5.18 -14.79 -1.83
C VAL A 195 -6.62 -15.26 -1.96
N VAL A 196 -7.56 -14.42 -2.40
CA VAL A 196 -8.97 -14.81 -2.51
C VAL A 196 -9.21 -15.44 -3.89
N ASN A 197 -9.06 -16.76 -3.98
CA ASN A 197 -9.15 -17.48 -5.25
C ASN A 197 -10.58 -17.49 -5.80
N LYS A 198 -10.75 -16.99 -7.02
CA LYS A 198 -12.05 -16.84 -7.70
C LYS A 198 -12.79 -18.16 -7.88
N THR A 199 -12.08 -19.24 -8.22
CA THR A 199 -12.72 -20.53 -8.53
C THR A 199 -13.38 -21.19 -7.32
N GLU A 200 -12.98 -20.81 -6.11
CA GLU A 200 -13.58 -21.31 -4.87
C GLU A 200 -15.00 -20.76 -4.63
N TYR A 201 -15.36 -19.66 -5.29
CA TYR A 201 -16.62 -18.94 -5.10
C TYR A 201 -17.52 -18.96 -6.35
N GLU A 202 -16.97 -19.21 -7.55
CA GLU A 202 -17.74 -19.27 -8.81
C GLU A 202 -18.73 -20.44 -8.90
N LEU A 203 -18.47 -21.55 -8.21
CA LEU A 203 -19.33 -22.74 -8.24
C LEU A 203 -20.52 -22.68 -7.27
N GLY A 204 -20.71 -21.58 -6.54
CA GLY A 204 -21.75 -21.44 -5.51
C GLY A 204 -21.60 -22.43 -4.34
N THR A 205 -20.45 -23.09 -4.24
CA THR A 205 -20.13 -24.08 -3.19
C THR A 205 -19.78 -23.42 -1.86
N LYS A 206 -19.38 -22.14 -1.89
CA LYS A 206 -19.14 -21.28 -0.73
C LYS A 206 -20.08 -20.06 -0.81
N GLY A 207 -20.31 -19.40 0.34
CA GLY A 207 -21.03 -18.13 0.42
C GLY A 207 -20.32 -17.00 -0.35
N PRO A 208 -20.76 -15.73 -0.23
CA PRO A 208 -20.05 -14.62 -0.88
C PRO A 208 -18.58 -14.58 -0.46
N PRO A 209 -17.66 -14.18 -1.36
CA PRO A 209 -16.23 -14.15 -1.05
C PRO A 209 -15.91 -13.17 0.10
N PRO A 210 -14.88 -13.43 0.91
CA PRO A 210 -14.41 -12.48 1.91
C PRO A 210 -13.83 -11.23 1.21
N PRO A 211 -14.33 -10.01 1.50
CA PRO A 211 -13.77 -8.79 0.91
C PRO A 211 -12.42 -8.45 1.53
N LEU A 212 -11.37 -8.45 0.71
CA LEU A 212 -10.01 -8.19 1.16
C LEU A 212 -9.33 -7.15 0.27
N PHE A 213 -8.96 -6.02 0.86
CA PHE A 213 -8.16 -5.00 0.20
C PHE A 213 -6.68 -5.39 0.21
N ARG A 214 -6.04 -5.24 -0.96
CA ARG A 214 -4.63 -5.50 -1.17
C ARG A 214 -4.07 -4.51 -2.18
N TYR A 215 -2.80 -4.61 -2.51
CA TYR A 215 -2.19 -3.72 -3.49
C TYR A 215 -2.28 -4.21 -4.95
N CYS A 216 -2.60 -5.49 -5.16
CA CYS A 216 -2.82 -6.05 -6.49
C CYS A 216 -3.80 -7.22 -6.45
N THR A 217 -4.24 -7.64 -7.64
CA THR A 217 -5.00 -8.87 -7.89
C THR A 217 -4.50 -9.56 -9.16
N THR A 218 -5.14 -10.65 -9.57
CA THR A 218 -4.98 -11.27 -10.90
C THR A 218 -6.34 -11.63 -11.48
N SER A 219 -6.40 -12.10 -12.74
CA SER A 219 -7.65 -12.61 -13.33
C SER A 219 -8.27 -13.81 -12.59
N GLY A 220 -7.51 -14.46 -11.72
CA GLY A 220 -7.94 -15.61 -10.92
C GLY A 220 -8.24 -15.28 -9.46
N HIS A 221 -8.18 -14.01 -9.05
CA HIS A 221 -8.37 -13.59 -7.67
C HIS A 221 -9.44 -12.49 -7.54
N LEU A 222 -9.99 -12.36 -6.33
CA LEU A 222 -11.05 -11.42 -5.98
C LEU A 222 -10.59 -10.35 -4.99
N ASP A 223 -9.29 -10.29 -4.69
CA ASP A 223 -8.70 -9.24 -3.87
C ASP A 223 -8.92 -7.87 -4.52
N ILE A 224 -9.24 -6.85 -3.71
CA ILE A 224 -9.62 -5.51 -4.13
C ILE A 224 -8.36 -4.62 -4.18
N PRO A 225 -7.88 -4.20 -5.36
CA PRO A 225 -6.64 -3.45 -5.47
C PRO A 225 -6.78 -2.00 -4.99
N PHE A 226 -5.90 -1.62 -4.08
CA PHE A 226 -5.76 -0.31 -3.47
C PHE A 226 -4.38 0.28 -3.82
N PRO A 227 -4.22 1.61 -3.95
CA PRO A 227 -2.91 2.21 -4.19
C PRO A 227 -1.87 1.77 -3.16
N ASP A 228 -0.69 1.35 -3.64
CA ASP A 228 0.37 0.89 -2.76
C ASP A 228 0.94 2.00 -1.87
N TRP A 229 1.60 1.60 -0.78
CA TRP A 229 2.18 2.51 0.21
C TRP A 229 3.19 3.50 -0.41
N SER A 230 3.82 3.13 -1.53
CA SER A 230 4.91 3.91 -2.11
C SER A 230 4.44 5.17 -2.85
N PHE A 231 3.12 5.38 -3.02
CA PHE A 231 2.60 6.69 -3.44
C PHE A 231 2.92 7.79 -2.43
N TRP A 232 2.92 7.45 -1.13
CA TRP A 232 3.31 8.36 -0.04
C TRP A 232 4.80 8.25 0.32
N GLY A 233 5.49 7.22 -0.18
CA GLY A 233 6.94 7.08 -0.07
C GLY A 233 7.37 5.67 0.34
N TRP A 234 8.64 5.35 0.10
CA TRP A 234 9.23 4.07 0.48
C TRP A 234 10.63 4.28 1.07
N PRO A 235 10.69 4.62 2.38
CA PRO A 235 11.91 5.08 3.04
C PRO A 235 13.00 4.01 3.12
N GLU A 236 12.65 2.74 3.19
CA GLU A 236 13.61 1.62 3.28
C GLU A 236 14.51 1.51 2.04
N VAL A 237 14.02 1.99 0.89
CA VAL A 237 14.76 2.00 -0.39
C VAL A 237 14.98 3.42 -0.93
N ASN A 238 14.77 4.43 -0.09
CA ASN A 238 14.99 5.85 -0.39
C ASN A 238 14.21 6.37 -1.62
N ILE A 239 12.99 5.85 -1.86
CA ILE A 239 12.11 6.33 -2.93
C ILE A 239 11.15 7.38 -2.38
N ARG A 240 11.24 8.60 -2.91
CA ARG A 240 10.48 9.75 -2.43
C ARG A 240 8.97 9.60 -2.71
N PRO A 241 8.11 10.40 -2.06
CA PRO A 241 6.69 10.44 -2.39
C PRO A 241 6.47 10.70 -3.88
N TRP A 242 5.34 10.20 -4.41
CA TRP A 242 5.12 10.11 -5.85
C TRP A 242 5.28 11.44 -6.61
N VAL A 243 4.82 12.55 -6.04
CA VAL A 243 4.93 13.89 -6.67
C VAL A 243 6.40 14.27 -6.91
N GLU A 244 7.26 14.05 -5.92
CA GLU A 244 8.68 14.37 -5.99
C GLU A 244 9.43 13.38 -6.88
N GLU A 245 9.17 12.09 -6.70
CA GLU A 245 9.86 11.03 -7.45
C GLU A 245 9.53 11.09 -8.94
N PHE A 246 8.24 11.29 -9.30
CA PHE A 246 7.85 11.46 -10.70
C PHE A 246 8.55 12.67 -11.33
N LYS A 247 8.58 13.81 -10.64
CA LYS A 247 9.26 15.02 -11.12
C LYS A 247 10.75 14.77 -11.33
N SER A 248 11.41 14.12 -10.37
CA SER A 248 12.82 13.74 -10.44
C SER A 248 13.10 12.84 -11.64
N ILE A 249 12.30 11.79 -11.84
CA ILE A 249 12.46 10.87 -12.98
C ILE A 249 12.20 11.58 -14.31
N LYS A 250 11.14 12.40 -14.39
CA LYS A 250 10.80 13.16 -15.60
C LYS A 250 11.92 14.13 -15.97
N GLN A 251 12.51 14.84 -15.01
CA GLN A 251 13.67 15.69 -15.24
C GLN A 251 14.89 14.88 -15.71
N GLY A 252 15.24 13.80 -15.01
CA GLY A 252 16.34 12.92 -15.41
C GLY A 252 16.14 12.27 -16.79
N SER A 253 14.90 12.03 -17.21
CA SER A 253 14.60 11.53 -18.55
C SER A 253 14.98 12.49 -19.67
N GLN A 254 15.09 13.79 -19.37
CA GLN A 254 15.42 14.85 -20.30
C GLN A 254 16.93 15.12 -20.41
N ASP A 255 17.76 14.55 -19.51
CA ASP A 255 19.24 14.65 -19.54
C ASP A 255 19.81 14.19 -20.90
N VAL A 256 19.15 13.23 -21.55
CA VAL A 256 19.54 12.69 -22.87
C VAL A 256 18.32 12.62 -23.77
N ILE A 257 18.33 13.36 -24.88
CA ILE A 257 17.28 13.30 -25.90
C ILE A 257 17.09 11.86 -26.41
N TRP A 258 15.84 11.48 -26.70
CA TRP A 258 15.45 10.10 -27.06
C TRP A 258 16.38 9.43 -28.07
N ARG A 259 16.68 10.13 -29.17
CA ARG A 259 17.52 9.64 -30.27
C ARG A 259 18.95 9.29 -29.84
N ARG A 260 19.48 9.94 -28.79
CA ARG A 260 20.83 9.73 -28.25
C ARG A 260 20.89 8.73 -27.09
N LYS A 261 19.74 8.25 -26.59
CA LYS A 261 19.70 7.17 -25.59
C LYS A 261 20.29 5.89 -26.18
N TRP A 262 20.86 5.04 -25.32
CA TRP A 262 21.43 3.76 -25.73
C TRP A 262 20.37 2.88 -26.41
N PRO A 263 20.62 2.37 -27.62
CA PRO A 263 19.62 1.66 -28.43
C PRO A 263 19.43 0.19 -28.01
N ARG A 264 19.46 -0.08 -26.70
CA ARG A 264 19.37 -1.42 -26.11
C ARG A 264 18.39 -1.42 -24.94
N ALA A 265 17.81 -2.57 -24.65
CA ALA A 265 16.96 -2.76 -23.50
C ALA A 265 17.77 -2.78 -22.21
N TYR A 266 17.17 -2.27 -21.14
CA TYR A 266 17.82 -2.16 -19.84
C TYR A 266 16.91 -2.61 -18.71
N TRP A 267 17.49 -3.40 -17.82
CA TRP A 267 16.90 -3.76 -16.53
C TRP A 267 17.98 -3.71 -15.45
N LYS A 268 17.65 -3.14 -14.30
CA LYS A 268 18.44 -3.29 -13.07
C LYS A 268 17.47 -3.60 -11.94
N GLY A 269 17.69 -4.73 -11.25
CA GLY A 269 16.78 -5.15 -10.19
C GLY A 269 17.29 -6.35 -9.41
N ASN A 270 16.61 -6.65 -8.31
CA ASN A 270 16.92 -7.81 -7.48
C ASN A 270 16.21 -9.06 -8.04
N PRO A 271 16.94 -10.09 -8.51
CA PRO A 271 16.36 -11.36 -8.94
C PRO A 271 16.01 -12.28 -7.76
N ASP A 272 16.59 -12.04 -6.58
CA ASP A 272 16.49 -12.89 -5.38
C ASP A 272 15.20 -12.60 -4.59
N VAL A 273 14.07 -12.53 -5.29
CA VAL A 273 12.73 -12.21 -4.77
C VAL A 273 11.70 -13.30 -5.08
N GLN A 274 12.16 -14.53 -5.27
CA GLN A 274 11.36 -15.69 -5.67
C GLN A 274 10.53 -15.44 -6.95
N SER A 275 11.15 -14.79 -7.94
CA SER A 275 10.55 -14.48 -9.24
C SER A 275 11.24 -15.29 -10.33
N PRO A 276 10.60 -16.36 -10.86
CA PRO A 276 11.17 -17.15 -11.95
C PRO A 276 11.51 -16.29 -13.17
N ILE A 277 10.66 -15.30 -13.48
CA ILE A 277 10.86 -14.46 -14.65
C ILE A 277 12.08 -13.54 -14.52
N ARG A 278 12.41 -13.06 -13.31
CA ARG A 278 13.64 -12.28 -13.09
C ARG A 278 14.89 -13.13 -13.17
N THR A 279 14.83 -14.37 -12.69
CA THR A 279 15.94 -15.33 -12.85
C THR A 279 16.18 -15.63 -14.32
N GLU A 280 15.12 -15.89 -15.09
CA GLU A 280 15.23 -16.13 -16.53
C GLU A 280 15.74 -14.90 -17.29
N LEU A 281 15.32 -13.69 -16.89
CA LEU A 281 15.77 -12.45 -17.50
C LEU A 281 17.30 -12.26 -17.44
N LEU A 282 17.99 -12.81 -16.43
CA LEU A 282 19.45 -12.75 -16.33
C LEU A 282 20.14 -13.45 -17.50
N ASN A 283 19.52 -14.49 -18.07
CA ASN A 283 20.05 -15.21 -19.24
C ASN A 283 20.04 -14.35 -20.52
N CYS A 284 19.33 -13.22 -20.50
CA CYS A 284 19.26 -12.28 -21.61
C CYS A 284 20.34 -11.18 -21.56
N ASN A 285 21.30 -11.24 -20.63
CA ASN A 285 22.36 -10.23 -20.51
C ASN A 285 23.45 -10.33 -21.61
N ASP A 286 23.09 -10.03 -22.85
CA ASP A 286 24.03 -9.94 -23.97
C ASP A 286 23.63 -8.79 -24.90
N SER A 287 24.40 -7.71 -24.86
CA SER A 287 24.14 -6.52 -25.65
C SER A 287 24.32 -6.72 -27.17
N ARG A 288 25.11 -7.71 -27.60
CA ARG A 288 25.33 -8.02 -29.02
C ARG A 288 24.29 -8.99 -29.54
N LYS A 289 24.00 -10.05 -28.77
CA LYS A 289 23.06 -11.10 -29.17
C LYS A 289 21.61 -10.64 -29.04
N TRP A 290 21.24 -10.09 -27.89
CA TRP A 290 19.85 -9.77 -27.54
C TRP A 290 19.53 -8.28 -27.57
N GLY A 291 20.55 -7.43 -27.65
CA GLY A 291 20.35 -5.98 -27.53
C GLY A 291 19.85 -5.59 -26.14
N ALA A 292 20.29 -6.30 -25.09
CA ALA A 292 19.85 -6.09 -23.72
C ALA A 292 21.04 -5.99 -22.74
N GLU A 293 20.84 -5.18 -21.70
CA GLU A 293 21.75 -4.97 -20.57
C GLU A 293 20.95 -5.24 -19.29
N ILE A 294 21.26 -6.35 -18.62
CA ILE A 294 20.53 -6.85 -17.46
C ILE A 294 21.48 -6.87 -16.26
N LEU A 295 21.19 -6.07 -15.25
CA LEU A 295 22.04 -5.87 -14.09
C LEU A 295 21.38 -6.37 -12.81
N ARG A 296 22.14 -7.14 -12.03
CA ARG A 296 21.72 -7.54 -10.67
C ARG A 296 21.86 -6.34 -9.73
N GLN A 297 20.81 -6.06 -8.97
CA GLN A 297 20.84 -5.09 -7.88
C GLN A 297 20.88 -5.83 -6.54
N ASN A 298 21.98 -5.66 -5.80
CA ASN A 298 22.10 -6.16 -4.44
C ASN A 298 21.60 -5.08 -3.47
N TRP A 299 20.44 -5.31 -2.85
CA TRP A 299 19.84 -4.34 -1.92
C TRP A 299 20.68 -4.11 -0.66
N PHE A 300 21.41 -5.10 -0.17
CA PHE A 300 22.29 -4.92 0.99
C PHE A 300 23.45 -3.98 0.69
N GLU A 301 24.05 -4.09 -0.50
CA GLU A 301 25.12 -3.18 -0.92
C GLU A 301 24.59 -1.78 -1.26
N GLU A 302 23.44 -1.69 -1.94
CA GLU A 302 22.81 -0.40 -2.24
C GLU A 302 22.40 0.34 -0.96
N ALA A 303 21.94 -0.37 0.07
CA ALA A 303 21.60 0.22 1.36
C ALA A 303 22.81 0.89 2.04
N LYS A 304 24.02 0.31 1.93
CA LYS A 304 25.26 0.93 2.45
C LYS A 304 25.57 2.27 1.76
N GLY A 305 25.22 2.40 0.49
CA GLY A 305 25.39 3.61 -0.30
C GLY A 305 24.17 4.52 -0.38
N GLY A 306 23.13 4.29 0.45
CA GLY A 306 21.91 5.11 0.44
C GLY A 306 21.10 5.03 -0.88
N PHE A 307 21.29 3.97 -1.67
CA PHE A 307 20.68 3.74 -2.98
C PHE A 307 21.08 4.76 -4.07
N GLU A 308 22.17 5.52 -3.90
CA GLU A 308 22.61 6.50 -4.90
C GLU A 308 22.94 5.86 -6.27
N GLN A 309 23.44 4.63 -6.29
CA GLN A 309 23.75 3.88 -7.52
C GLN A 309 22.50 3.27 -8.20
N SER A 310 21.35 3.32 -7.53
CA SER A 310 20.06 2.84 -8.05
C SER A 310 19.04 3.97 -8.19
N LYS A 311 19.46 5.24 -8.07
CA LYS A 311 18.62 6.42 -8.25
C LYS A 311 17.86 6.38 -9.58
N LEU A 312 16.54 6.37 -9.52
CA LEU A 312 15.66 6.11 -10.66
C LEU A 312 15.82 7.15 -11.78
N SER A 313 16.00 8.43 -11.42
CA SER A 313 16.23 9.51 -12.38
C SER A 313 17.51 9.37 -13.20
N LYS A 314 18.47 8.54 -12.77
CA LYS A 314 19.70 8.25 -13.52
C LYS A 314 19.62 6.99 -14.38
N GLN A 315 18.47 6.30 -14.40
CA GLN A 315 18.28 5.07 -15.16
C GLN A 315 17.44 5.25 -16.45
N CYS A 316 17.25 6.48 -16.92
CA CYS A 316 16.44 6.79 -18.11
C CYS A 316 17.28 7.04 -19.38
N ASN A 317 18.52 6.53 -19.44
CA ASN A 317 19.46 6.73 -20.54
C ASN A 317 19.40 5.65 -21.64
N HIS A 318 18.46 4.70 -21.55
CA HIS A 318 18.23 3.65 -22.55
C HIS A 318 16.90 3.84 -23.28
N ARG A 319 16.86 3.46 -24.56
CA ARG A 319 15.63 3.51 -25.38
C ARG A 319 14.57 2.50 -24.96
N TYR A 320 14.94 1.45 -24.22
CA TYR A 320 13.96 0.47 -23.77
C TYR A 320 14.20 0.12 -22.31
N LYS A 321 13.14 0.17 -21.50
CA LYS A 321 13.19 -0.18 -20.07
C LYS A 321 12.33 -1.41 -19.84
N ILE A 322 12.91 -2.45 -19.27
CA ILE A 322 12.19 -3.70 -19.03
C ILE A 322 11.48 -3.64 -17.69
N TYR A 323 10.23 -4.05 -17.66
CA TYR A 323 9.48 -4.36 -16.45
C TYR A 323 9.36 -5.88 -16.30
N ALA A 324 9.73 -6.37 -15.12
CA ALA A 324 9.64 -7.76 -14.73
C ALA A 324 9.05 -7.85 -13.31
N GLU A 325 8.03 -8.68 -13.15
CA GLU A 325 7.36 -8.90 -11.88
C GLU A 325 8.32 -9.47 -10.82
N GLY A 326 8.08 -9.10 -9.57
CA GLY A 326 8.88 -9.54 -8.42
C GLY A 326 8.26 -10.76 -7.78
N TYR A 327 8.19 -10.76 -6.45
CA TYR A 327 7.43 -11.77 -5.70
C TYR A 327 5.93 -11.76 -6.06
N ALA A 328 5.40 -10.58 -6.43
CA ALA A 328 4.12 -10.38 -7.08
C ALA A 328 4.23 -9.21 -8.10
N TRP A 329 3.26 -8.28 -8.14
CA TRP A 329 3.42 -7.03 -8.87
C TRP A 329 4.69 -6.30 -8.39
N SER A 330 5.37 -5.59 -9.28
CA SER A 330 6.52 -4.78 -8.89
C SER A 330 6.16 -3.30 -8.88
N VAL A 331 6.39 -2.67 -7.74
CA VAL A 331 6.29 -1.22 -7.53
C VAL A 331 7.08 -0.42 -8.59
N SER A 332 8.09 -1.03 -9.22
CA SER A 332 8.91 -0.42 -10.27
C SER A 332 8.16 -0.01 -11.53
N LEU A 333 6.95 -0.53 -11.78
CA LEU A 333 6.18 -0.27 -13.01
C LEU A 333 6.00 1.22 -13.29
N LYS A 334 5.47 1.97 -12.31
CA LYS A 334 5.21 3.41 -12.47
C LYS A 334 6.48 4.22 -12.70
N TYR A 335 7.59 3.85 -12.06
CA TYR A 335 8.87 4.50 -12.23
C TYR A 335 9.49 4.23 -13.61
N ILE A 336 9.37 2.99 -14.10
CA ILE A 336 9.82 2.60 -15.44
C ILE A 336 9.06 3.37 -16.53
N LEU A 337 7.72 3.42 -16.43
CA LEU A 337 6.86 4.16 -17.36
C LEU A 337 7.17 5.67 -17.35
N SER A 338 7.65 6.20 -16.22
CA SER A 338 7.97 7.62 -16.05
C SER A 338 9.26 8.06 -16.77
N CYS A 339 10.11 7.15 -17.25
CA CYS A 339 11.36 7.49 -17.94
C CYS A 339 11.16 8.10 -19.34
N GLY A 340 9.94 8.14 -19.88
CA GLY A 340 9.72 8.44 -21.30
C GLY A 340 10.30 7.38 -22.23
N SER A 341 10.79 6.27 -21.65
CA SER A 341 11.32 5.14 -22.37
C SER A 341 10.26 4.18 -22.84
N LEU A 342 10.47 3.54 -24.00
CA LEU A 342 9.59 2.46 -24.40
C LEU A 342 9.71 1.34 -23.37
N SER A 343 8.66 1.20 -22.56
CA SER A 343 8.59 0.18 -21.53
C SER A 343 8.30 -1.17 -22.18
N LEU A 344 9.14 -2.16 -21.92
CA LEU A 344 8.99 -3.55 -22.35
C LEU A 344 8.43 -4.33 -21.15
N ILE A 345 7.13 -4.64 -21.16
CA ILE A 345 6.45 -5.28 -20.04
C ILE A 345 6.33 -6.77 -20.33
N ILE A 346 7.01 -7.60 -19.52
CA ILE A 346 7.01 -9.06 -19.67
C ILE A 346 5.74 -9.64 -19.06
N SER A 347 4.88 -10.24 -19.89
CA SER A 347 3.66 -11.00 -19.54
C SER A 347 3.16 -10.79 -18.09
N PRO A 348 2.66 -9.60 -17.70
CA PRO A 348 2.32 -9.33 -16.31
C PRO A 348 1.12 -10.19 -15.89
N GLN A 349 1.23 -10.84 -14.74
CA GLN A 349 0.14 -11.62 -14.14
C GLN A 349 -0.67 -10.79 -13.12
N TYR A 350 -0.02 -9.80 -12.51
CA TYR A 350 -0.62 -9.00 -11.45
C TYR A 350 -1.10 -7.65 -11.98
N GLU A 351 -2.25 -7.23 -11.47
CA GLU A 351 -2.87 -5.95 -11.78
C GLU A 351 -2.99 -5.12 -10.50
N ASP A 352 -2.41 -3.92 -10.52
CA ASP A 352 -2.68 -2.89 -9.52
C ASP A 352 -3.82 -1.97 -10.02
N PHE A 353 -4.14 -0.93 -9.26
CA PHE A 353 -5.27 -0.08 -9.60
C PHE A 353 -5.11 0.72 -10.91
N PHE A 354 -3.87 1.05 -11.33
CA PHE A 354 -3.64 1.90 -12.50
C PHE A 354 -3.16 1.11 -13.73
N SER A 355 -2.54 -0.07 -13.54
CA SER A 355 -1.99 -0.88 -14.63
C SER A 355 -3.08 -1.32 -15.61
N ARG A 356 -4.33 -1.39 -15.15
CA ARG A 356 -5.51 -1.66 -15.97
C ARG A 356 -5.82 -0.59 -17.01
N GLY A 357 -5.35 0.64 -16.80
CA GLY A 357 -5.40 1.71 -17.79
C GLY A 357 -4.34 1.63 -18.88
N LEU A 358 -3.35 0.73 -18.77
CA LEU A 358 -2.29 0.56 -19.77
C LEU A 358 -2.77 -0.26 -20.96
N VAL A 359 -2.48 0.22 -22.17
CA VAL A 359 -2.81 -0.46 -23.43
C VAL A 359 -1.51 -0.83 -24.18
N PRO A 360 -1.31 -2.11 -24.54
CA PRO A 360 -0.15 -2.53 -25.31
C PRO A 360 -0.09 -1.83 -26.67
N LYS A 361 1.12 -1.51 -27.13
CA LYS A 361 1.45 -0.67 -28.30
C LYS A 361 0.97 0.78 -28.24
N GLU A 362 0.23 1.17 -27.21
CA GLU A 362 -0.11 2.58 -26.94
C GLU A 362 0.80 3.15 -25.83
N ASN A 363 0.88 2.50 -24.67
CA ASN A 363 1.70 2.95 -23.53
C ASN A 363 3.00 2.14 -23.34
N TYR A 364 3.04 0.90 -23.82
CA TYR A 364 4.16 -0.02 -23.64
C TYR A 364 4.25 -1.05 -24.76
N TRP A 365 5.34 -1.81 -24.82
CA TRP A 365 5.49 -2.96 -25.70
C TRP A 365 5.35 -4.27 -24.91
N PRO A 366 4.42 -5.18 -25.28
CA PRO A 366 4.29 -6.46 -24.60
C PRO A 366 5.45 -7.39 -24.98
N VAL A 367 6.04 -8.04 -23.99
CA VAL A 367 7.10 -9.05 -24.16
C VAL A 367 6.59 -10.39 -23.64
N SER A 368 6.84 -11.44 -24.42
CA SER A 368 6.51 -12.82 -24.06
C SER A 368 7.49 -13.34 -23.01
N ASP A 369 6.96 -14.05 -22.02
CA ASP A 369 7.70 -14.88 -21.07
C ASP A 369 8.18 -16.20 -21.70
N ILE A 370 7.54 -16.63 -22.79
CA ILE A 370 8.01 -17.73 -23.64
C ILE A 370 9.06 -17.18 -24.63
N ASP A 371 10.21 -17.86 -24.76
CA ASP A 371 11.36 -17.41 -25.57
C ASP A 371 11.81 -15.98 -25.20
N LEU A 372 11.86 -15.68 -23.91
CA LEU A 372 12.02 -14.33 -23.34
C LEU A 372 13.08 -13.48 -24.04
N CYS A 373 14.32 -13.96 -24.14
CA CYS A 373 15.41 -13.18 -24.73
C CYS A 373 15.20 -12.86 -26.21
N ARG A 374 14.54 -13.78 -26.95
CA ARG A 374 14.18 -13.56 -28.35
C ARG A 374 13.04 -12.55 -28.47
N SER A 375 12.04 -12.59 -27.59
CA SER A 375 10.96 -11.59 -27.56
C SER A 375 11.49 -10.19 -27.22
N ILE A 376 12.41 -10.08 -26.24
CA ILE A 376 13.12 -8.82 -25.93
C ILE A 376 13.89 -8.33 -27.17
N LYS A 377 14.68 -9.21 -27.79
CA LYS A 377 15.43 -8.86 -29.01
C LYS A 377 14.50 -8.35 -30.10
N PHE A 378 13.39 -9.02 -30.34
CA PHE A 378 12.41 -8.61 -31.35
C PHE A 378 11.87 -7.20 -31.08
N ALA A 379 11.52 -6.89 -29.83
CA ALA A 379 11.07 -5.56 -29.43
C ALA A 379 12.14 -4.48 -29.66
N VAL A 380 13.40 -4.77 -29.31
CA VAL A 380 14.54 -3.86 -29.51
C VAL A 380 14.81 -3.63 -31.00
N ASP A 381 14.87 -4.68 -31.80
CA ASP A 381 15.09 -4.61 -33.24
C ASP A 381 13.96 -3.84 -33.94
N TRP A 382 12.71 -4.11 -33.56
CA TRP A 382 11.55 -3.37 -34.05
C TRP A 382 11.64 -1.89 -33.68
N GLY A 383 11.93 -1.57 -32.42
CA GLY A 383 12.00 -0.19 -31.95
C GLY A 383 13.13 0.60 -32.62
N ASN A 384 14.28 -0.04 -32.86
CA ASN A 384 15.42 0.59 -33.51
C ASN A 384 15.16 0.84 -35.00
N ALA A 385 14.38 -0.03 -35.66
CA ALA A 385 13.90 0.18 -37.01
C ALA A 385 12.74 1.20 -37.10
N ASN A 386 12.05 1.49 -35.99
CA ASN A 386 10.87 2.36 -35.91
C ASN A 386 11.02 3.42 -34.79
N PRO A 387 12.08 4.24 -34.81
CA PRO A 387 12.45 5.07 -33.66
C PRO A 387 11.38 6.09 -33.29
N SER A 388 10.68 6.67 -34.28
CA SER A 388 9.60 7.63 -34.03
C SER A 388 8.40 6.97 -33.36
N GLN A 389 8.00 5.76 -33.79
CA GLN A 389 6.91 5.03 -33.14
C GLN A 389 7.31 4.58 -31.73
N ALA A 390 8.53 4.07 -31.54
CA ALA A 390 9.02 3.67 -30.23
C ALA A 390 9.07 4.83 -29.23
N GLU A 391 9.55 6.00 -29.67
CA GLU A 391 9.53 7.24 -28.89
C GLU A 391 8.09 7.64 -28.50
N ALA A 392 7.16 7.58 -29.46
CA ALA A 392 5.78 7.97 -29.22
C ALA A 392 5.09 7.06 -28.18
N ILE A 393 5.37 5.75 -28.20
CA ILE A 393 4.84 4.81 -27.19
C ILE A 393 5.43 5.13 -25.81
N GLY A 394 6.75 5.30 -25.71
CA GLY A 394 7.42 5.65 -24.45
C GLY A 394 6.91 6.97 -23.85
N LYS A 395 6.72 8.00 -24.69
CA LYS A 395 6.11 9.27 -24.27
C LYS A 395 4.67 9.12 -23.80
N ARG A 396 3.85 8.29 -24.46
CA ARG A 396 2.48 8.00 -24.00
C ARG A 396 2.45 7.27 -22.65
N GLY A 397 3.42 6.39 -22.38
CA GLY A 397 3.61 5.80 -21.06
C GLY A 397 3.91 6.86 -19.98
N GLN A 398 4.85 7.77 -20.27
CA GLN A 398 5.20 8.87 -19.34
C GLN A 398 4.04 9.86 -19.14
N ILE A 399 3.28 10.19 -20.18
CA ILE A 399 2.09 11.05 -20.10
C ILE A 399 1.00 10.38 -19.25
N PHE A 400 0.81 9.07 -19.38
CA PHE A 400 -0.14 8.34 -18.54
C PHE A 400 0.26 8.42 -17.05
N MET A 401 1.56 8.27 -16.74
CA MET A 401 2.07 8.46 -15.38
C MET A 401 1.95 9.90 -14.88
N GLU A 402 2.22 10.89 -15.73
CA GLU A 402 1.99 12.31 -15.39
C GLU A 402 0.53 12.58 -15.04
N SER A 403 -0.37 11.93 -15.76
CA SER A 403 -1.80 12.05 -15.55
C SER A 403 -2.24 11.39 -14.24
N LEU A 404 -1.49 10.42 -13.70
CA LEU A 404 -1.75 9.77 -12.42
C LEU A 404 -1.24 10.64 -11.25
N SER A 405 -1.71 11.88 -11.15
CA SER A 405 -1.38 12.79 -10.04
C SER A 405 -1.93 12.28 -8.70
N MET A 406 -1.44 12.78 -7.57
CA MET A 406 -2.00 12.43 -6.25
C MET A 406 -3.49 12.79 -6.14
N ASP A 407 -3.96 13.81 -6.85
CA ASP A 407 -5.41 14.10 -6.95
C ASP A 407 -6.18 12.93 -7.56
N ARG A 408 -5.67 12.33 -8.64
CA ARG A 408 -6.29 11.15 -9.23
C ARG A 408 -6.17 9.91 -8.35
N VAL A 409 -5.08 9.77 -7.60
CA VAL A 409 -4.92 8.67 -6.63
C VAL A 409 -5.98 8.80 -5.53
N TYR A 410 -6.18 10.00 -4.97
CA TYR A 410 -7.22 10.24 -3.98
C TYR A 410 -8.63 10.11 -4.55
N ASP A 411 -8.88 10.53 -5.79
CA ASP A 411 -10.16 10.29 -6.46
C ASP A 411 -10.46 8.79 -6.59
N TYR A 412 -9.46 7.99 -6.99
CA TYR A 412 -9.62 6.53 -7.06
C TYR A 412 -9.95 5.94 -5.69
N MET A 413 -9.18 6.31 -4.66
CA MET A 413 -9.40 5.84 -3.29
C MET A 413 -10.78 6.24 -2.77
N TYR A 414 -11.20 7.50 -3.00
CA TYR A 414 -12.51 8.00 -2.62
C TYR A 414 -13.62 7.16 -3.25
N HIS A 415 -13.55 6.93 -4.56
CA HIS A 415 -14.57 6.17 -5.28
C HIS A 415 -14.57 4.70 -4.88
N LEU A 416 -13.40 4.08 -4.73
CA LEU A 416 -13.30 2.70 -4.27
C LEU A 416 -13.93 2.52 -2.88
N VAL A 417 -13.58 3.39 -1.93
CA VAL A 417 -14.16 3.35 -0.57
C VAL A 417 -15.66 3.64 -0.60
N SER A 418 -16.11 4.58 -1.45
CA SER A 418 -17.51 4.96 -1.54
C SER A 418 -18.39 3.90 -2.19
N GLU A 419 -17.94 3.26 -3.27
CA GLU A 419 -18.69 2.16 -3.88
C GLU A 419 -18.65 0.92 -2.99
N TYR A 420 -17.54 0.64 -2.32
CA TYR A 420 -17.45 -0.46 -1.37
C TYR A 420 -18.37 -0.27 -0.15
N SER A 421 -18.43 0.94 0.44
CA SER A 421 -19.27 1.20 1.61
C SER A 421 -20.76 1.00 1.29
N LYS A 422 -21.18 1.34 0.06
CA LYS A 422 -22.53 1.09 -0.43
C LYS A 422 -22.89 -0.37 -0.49
N LEU A 423 -21.95 -1.32 -0.43
CA LEU A 423 -22.21 -2.76 -0.46
C LEU A 423 -22.43 -3.34 0.94
N GLN A 424 -22.04 -2.63 1.99
CA GLN A 424 -22.23 -3.09 3.37
C GLN A 424 -23.72 -3.02 3.74
N ASP A 425 -24.23 -4.07 4.37
CA ASP A 425 -25.63 -4.14 4.86
C ASP A 425 -25.74 -3.92 6.38
N PHE A 426 -24.63 -3.56 7.01
CA PHE A 426 -24.50 -3.26 8.43
C PHE A 426 -23.91 -1.86 8.61
N LYS A 427 -24.07 -1.31 9.82
CA LYS A 427 -23.46 -0.03 10.18
C LYS A 427 -22.02 -0.26 10.67
N PRO A 428 -21.00 0.35 10.03
CA PRO A 428 -19.62 0.30 10.51
C PRO A 428 -19.50 0.76 11.97
N ALA A 429 -18.75 0.00 12.77
CA ALA A 429 -18.49 0.31 14.16
C ALA A 429 -17.08 -0.20 14.55
N PRO A 430 -16.20 0.67 15.06
CA PRO A 430 -14.88 0.23 15.52
C PRO A 430 -15.01 -0.80 16.65
N PRO A 431 -14.30 -1.95 16.58
CA PRO A 431 -14.23 -2.87 17.70
C PRO A 431 -13.46 -2.24 18.87
N SER A 432 -13.67 -2.75 20.09
CA SER A 432 -12.98 -2.25 21.29
C SER A 432 -11.46 -2.41 21.26
N SER A 433 -10.93 -3.28 20.39
CA SER A 433 -9.50 -3.46 20.16
C SER A 433 -8.91 -2.45 19.17
N ALA A 434 -9.74 -1.73 18.40
CA ALA A 434 -9.26 -0.74 17.44
C ALA A 434 -8.69 0.50 18.14
N GLN A 435 -7.64 1.05 17.55
CA GLN A 435 -7.07 2.33 17.96
C GLN A 435 -7.53 3.43 17.02
N GLU A 436 -7.89 4.59 17.58
CA GLU A 436 -8.03 5.80 16.76
C GLU A 436 -6.66 6.21 16.25
N VAL A 437 -6.57 6.50 14.96
CA VAL A 437 -5.34 6.92 14.30
C VAL A 437 -5.54 8.32 13.70
N CYS A 438 -4.56 9.18 13.90
CA CYS A 438 -4.48 10.54 13.36
C CYS A 438 -3.05 10.79 12.83
N GLU A 439 -2.83 11.90 12.12
CA GLU A 439 -1.50 12.21 11.58
C GLU A 439 -0.47 12.29 12.71
N GLU A 440 -0.83 12.92 13.82
CA GLU A 440 0.00 13.09 14.99
C GLU A 440 0.37 11.76 15.66
N SER A 441 -0.54 10.76 15.64
CA SER A 441 -0.24 9.44 16.22
C SER A 441 0.79 8.69 15.40
N LEU A 442 0.70 8.72 14.06
CA LEU A 442 1.69 8.10 13.18
C LEU A 442 3.05 8.81 13.27
N LEU A 443 3.05 10.15 13.22
CA LEU A 443 4.27 10.95 13.31
C LEU A 443 4.98 10.82 14.68
N CYS A 444 4.24 10.47 15.73
CA CYS A 444 4.79 10.20 17.05
C CYS A 444 5.55 8.86 17.10
N PHE A 445 5.11 7.86 16.32
CA PHE A 445 5.82 6.59 16.20
C PHE A 445 7.00 6.65 15.23
N ALA A 446 6.90 7.47 14.19
CA ALA A 446 7.88 7.61 13.14
C ALA A 446 9.25 8.10 13.65
N ASP A 447 10.33 7.43 13.21
CA ASP A 447 11.68 7.97 13.33
C ASP A 447 11.87 9.19 12.40
N ALA A 448 13.02 9.85 12.46
CA ALA A 448 13.28 11.06 11.68
C ALA A 448 13.11 10.86 10.16
N LYS A 449 13.52 9.71 9.62
CA LYS A 449 13.42 9.42 8.18
C LYS A 449 11.98 9.11 7.77
N LEU A 450 11.30 8.27 8.54
CA LEU A 450 9.88 7.98 8.34
C LEU A 450 9.06 9.28 8.39
N ARG A 451 9.35 10.13 9.38
CA ARG A 451 8.69 11.41 9.59
C ARG A 451 8.86 12.36 8.40
N GLU A 452 10.08 12.50 7.88
CA GLU A 452 10.36 13.31 6.68
C GLU A 452 9.51 12.87 5.48
N PHE A 453 9.39 11.56 5.25
CA PHE A 453 8.62 11.00 4.13
C PHE A 453 7.11 11.16 4.31
N LEU A 454 6.60 10.96 5.54
CA LEU A 454 5.19 11.19 5.85
C LEU A 454 4.84 12.67 5.68
N GLU A 455 5.60 13.58 6.29
CA GLU A 455 5.32 15.01 6.24
C GLU A 455 5.40 15.57 4.80
N SER A 456 6.37 15.13 4.00
CA SER A 456 6.49 15.52 2.57
C SER A 456 5.35 15.01 1.68
N SER A 457 4.62 13.97 2.11
CA SER A 457 3.48 13.41 1.37
C SER A 457 2.11 13.87 1.91
N THR A 458 2.09 14.87 2.80
CA THR A 458 0.86 15.41 3.38
C THR A 458 -0.03 16.04 2.30
N ALA A 459 -1.28 15.62 2.23
CA ALA A 459 -2.30 16.20 1.37
C ALA A 459 -2.82 17.53 1.91
N SER A 460 -3.21 18.41 1.00
CA SER A 460 -4.03 19.58 1.30
C SER A 460 -5.51 19.28 1.06
N SER A 461 -6.40 19.94 1.79
CA SER A 461 -7.83 19.83 1.54
C SER A 461 -8.20 20.31 0.14
N SER A 462 -9.06 19.57 -0.54
CA SER A 462 -9.50 19.92 -1.89
C SER A 462 -10.57 21.00 -1.88
N LEU A 463 -10.40 21.99 -2.77
CA LEU A 463 -11.41 23.00 -3.08
C LEU A 463 -12.46 22.49 -4.07
N SER A 464 -12.13 21.45 -4.83
CA SER A 464 -13.02 20.77 -5.78
C SER A 464 -13.56 19.47 -5.19
N LEU A 465 -14.75 19.09 -5.63
CA LEU A 465 -15.27 17.74 -5.40
C LEU A 465 -14.42 16.71 -6.18
N PRO A 466 -14.41 15.43 -5.74
CA PRO A 466 -13.81 14.35 -6.51
C PRO A 466 -14.36 14.28 -7.94
N CYS A 467 -13.59 13.74 -8.89
CA CYS A 467 -14.06 13.52 -10.25
C CYS A 467 -15.38 12.72 -10.29
N THR A 468 -16.16 12.83 -11.36
CA THR A 468 -17.40 12.05 -11.50
C THR A 468 -17.08 10.63 -11.98
N LEU A 469 -17.33 9.63 -11.14
CA LEU A 469 -17.23 8.22 -11.51
C LEU A 469 -18.38 7.84 -12.42
N GLN A 470 -18.05 7.18 -13.53
CA GLN A 470 -19.02 6.65 -14.48
C GLN A 470 -19.71 5.39 -13.91
N PRO A 471 -20.93 5.06 -14.39
CA PRO A 471 -21.61 3.83 -13.99
C PRO A 471 -20.83 2.58 -14.41
N ALA A 472 -21.19 1.43 -13.84
CA ALA A 472 -20.64 0.14 -14.25
C ALA A 472 -20.90 -0.12 -15.75
N ASP A 473 -19.88 -0.64 -16.45
CA ASP A 473 -19.96 -0.97 -17.87
C ASP A 473 -19.15 -2.25 -18.13
N HIS A 474 -19.82 -3.40 -18.01
CA HIS A 474 -19.20 -4.72 -18.18
C HIS A 474 -18.74 -4.93 -19.64
N ASP A 475 -19.50 -4.46 -20.62
CA ASP A 475 -19.17 -4.60 -22.04
C ASP A 475 -17.91 -3.80 -22.39
N LEU A 476 -17.73 -2.61 -21.80
CA LEU A 476 -16.51 -1.83 -21.94
C LEU A 476 -15.29 -2.56 -21.37
N ILE A 477 -15.39 -3.12 -20.16
CA ILE A 477 -14.30 -3.87 -19.52
C ILE A 477 -13.93 -5.09 -20.38
N GLU A 478 -14.91 -5.88 -20.80
CA GLU A 478 -14.67 -7.05 -21.65
C GLU A 478 -14.04 -6.64 -22.99
N SER A 479 -14.51 -5.54 -23.60
CA SER A 479 -13.92 -5.01 -24.82
C SER A 479 -12.44 -4.62 -24.64
N TRP A 480 -12.06 -4.07 -23.49
CA TRP A 480 -10.67 -3.75 -23.17
C TRP A 480 -9.83 -5.01 -22.99
N ILE A 481 -10.33 -6.00 -22.25
CA ILE A 481 -9.65 -7.29 -22.07
C ILE A 481 -9.37 -7.92 -23.44
N GLN A 482 -10.39 -8.00 -24.30
CA GLN A 482 -10.26 -8.59 -25.63
C GLN A 482 -9.34 -7.77 -26.54
N LYS A 483 -9.42 -6.43 -26.50
CA LYS A 483 -8.49 -5.55 -27.23
C LYS A 483 -7.04 -5.79 -26.81
N LYS A 484 -6.75 -5.85 -25.51
CA LYS A 484 -5.39 -6.13 -24.99
C LYS A 484 -4.91 -7.50 -25.44
N ARG A 485 -5.75 -8.54 -25.30
CA ARG A 485 -5.43 -9.92 -25.71
C ARG A 485 -5.13 -10.00 -27.20
N LYS A 486 -5.95 -9.34 -28.03
CA LYS A 486 -5.76 -9.28 -29.49
C LYS A 486 -4.42 -8.62 -29.84
N ILE A 487 -4.12 -7.45 -29.29
CA ILE A 487 -2.86 -6.74 -29.58
C ILE A 487 -1.64 -7.57 -29.17
N ILE A 488 -1.69 -8.22 -28.00
CA ILE A 488 -0.61 -9.12 -27.55
C ILE A 488 -0.47 -10.32 -28.50
N GLY A 489 -1.58 -10.92 -28.91
CA GLY A 489 -1.61 -11.99 -29.91
C GLY A 489 -0.99 -11.57 -31.25
N ASP A 490 -1.30 -10.36 -31.72
CA ASP A 490 -0.74 -9.80 -32.95
C ASP A 490 0.78 -9.62 -32.85
N VAL A 491 1.30 -9.12 -31.71
CA VAL A 491 2.76 -9.02 -31.48
C VAL A 491 3.42 -10.39 -31.50
N ARG A 492 2.83 -11.39 -30.83
CA ARG A 492 3.34 -12.78 -30.86
C ARG A 492 3.35 -13.37 -32.27
N MET A 493 2.35 -13.05 -33.10
CA MET A 493 2.36 -13.45 -34.52
C MET A 493 3.45 -12.73 -35.32
N MET A 494 3.71 -11.45 -35.04
CA MET A 494 4.80 -10.70 -35.68
C MET A 494 6.18 -11.30 -35.32
N GLU A 495 6.36 -11.73 -34.06
CA GLU A 495 7.57 -12.41 -33.59
C GLU A 495 7.82 -13.71 -34.37
N LYS A 496 6.79 -14.56 -34.51
CA LYS A 496 6.89 -15.83 -35.24
C LYS A 496 7.19 -15.68 -36.72
N LYS A 497 6.77 -14.58 -37.36
CA LYS A 497 7.03 -14.33 -38.79
C LYS A 497 8.44 -13.84 -39.08
N ARG A 498 9.17 -13.34 -38.08
CA ARG A 498 10.56 -12.87 -38.20
C ARG A 498 11.58 -13.82 -37.56
N ALA A 499 11.12 -14.84 -36.82
CA ALA A 499 11.92 -15.96 -36.36
C ALA A 499 12.26 -16.88 -37.54
#